data_AF-A0A838YCR7-F1
#
_entry.id   AF-A0A838YCR7-F1
#
_cell.length_a   1.000
_cell.length_b   1.000
_cell.length_c   1.000
_cell.angle_alpha   90.00
_cell.angle_beta   90.00
_cell.angle_gamma   90.00
#
_symmetry.space_group_name_H-M   'P 1'
#
loop_
_entity.id
_entity.type
_entity.pdbx_description
1 polymer ?
#
loop_
_entity_poly.entity_id
_entity_poly.type
_entity_poly.pdbx_seq_one_letter_code
_entity_poly.pdbx_strand_id
1 'polypeptide(L)' 'MKTGIPVIIIGISMFSVGLVLFYSIELGQTDPVLRFIKNIGTFVGISGMGVTLAGILLYLINKNESTIKESFDV' A
#
# COMPACT_ATOMS: atom_id res chain seq x y z
N MET A 1 -4.45 16.56 8.30
CA MET A 1 -5.07 15.40 7.61
C MET A 1 -4.44 14.15 8.20
N LYS A 2 -5.23 13.16 8.64
CA LYS A 2 -4.67 11.94 9.25
C LYS A 2 -3.83 11.20 8.22
N THR A 3 -2.50 11.34 8.28
CA THR A 3 -1.52 10.88 7.27
C THR A 3 -1.67 9.40 6.88
N GLY A 4 -2.25 8.56 7.75
CA GLY A 4 -2.52 7.15 7.43
C GLY A 4 -3.50 6.90 6.28
N ILE A 5 -4.58 7.69 6.13
CA ILE A 5 -5.58 7.43 5.08
C ILE A 5 -5.00 7.59 3.66
N PRO A 6 -4.27 8.68 3.34
CA PRO A 6 -3.59 8.80 2.06
C PRO A 6 -2.63 7.64 1.76
N VAL A 7 -1.87 7.17 2.77
CA VAL A 7 -0.91 6.06 2.61
C VAL A 7 -1.62 4.74 2.28
N ILE A 8 -2.77 4.48 2.91
CA ILE A 8 -3.61 3.31 2.59
C ILE A 8 -4.06 3.35 1.13
N ILE A 9 -4.53 4.52 0.65
CA ILE A 9 -4.99 4.68 -0.74
C ILE A 9 -3.84 4.42 -1.72
N ILE A 10 -2.65 4.95 -1.43
CA ILE A 10 -1.45 4.70 -2.24
C ILE A 10 -1.13 3.20 -2.28
N GLY A 11 -1.13 2.52 -1.13
CA GLY A 11 -0.86 1.08 -1.05
C GLY A 11 -1.83 0.23 -1.87
N ILE A 12 -3.14 0.54 -1.79
CA ILE A 12 -4.18 -0.15 -2.59
C ILE A 12 -3.98 0.09 -4.08
N SER A 13 -3.62 1.31 -4.49
CA SER A 13 -3.35 1.63 -5.89
C SER A 13 -2.14 0.87 -6.43
N MET A 14 -1.04 0.80 -5.66
CA MET A 14 0.15 0.03 -6.00
C MET A 14 -0.17 -1.46 -6.12
N PHE A 15 -0.93 -2.01 -5.18
CA PHE A 15 -1.37 -3.40 -5.23
C PHE A 15 -2.17 -3.69 -6.49
N SER A 16 -3.12 -2.82 -6.83
CA SER A 16 -3.97 -2.96 -8.02
C SER A 16 -3.15 -2.91 -9.32
N VAL A 17 -2.22 -1.96 -9.44
CA VAL A 17 -1.33 -1.87 -10.61
C VAL A 17 -0.44 -3.12 -10.71
N GLY A 18 0.10 -3.60 -9.59
CA GLY A 18 0.90 -4.83 -9.56
C GLY A 18 0.12 -6.06 -10.03
N LEU A 19 -1.14 -6.19 -9.62
CA LEU A 19 -2.02 -7.26 -10.10
C LEU A 19 -2.31 -7.14 -11.60
N VAL A 20 -2.62 -5.94 -12.10
CA VAL A 20 -2.85 -5.71 -13.53
C VAL A 20 -1.62 -6.13 -14.35
N LEU A 21 -0.43 -5.69 -13.95
CA LEU A 21 0.82 -6.06 -14.63
C LEU A 21 1.09 -7.57 -14.57
N PHE A 22 0.77 -8.24 -13.45
CA PHE A 22 0.98 -9.67 -13.31
C PHE A 22 0.02 -10.50 -14.18
N TYR A 23 -1.26 -10.14 -14.19
CA TYR A 23 -2.32 -10.88 -14.90
C TYR A 23 -2.44 -10.53 -16.39
N SER A 24 -1.95 -9.35 -16.81
CA SER A 24 -1.96 -8.97 -18.24
C SER A 24 -0.91 -9.73 -19.06
N ILE A 25 0.01 -10.44 -18.40
CA ILE A 25 1.11 -11.16 -19.05
C ILE A 25 0.93 -12.66 -18.83
N GLU A 26 0.85 -13.41 -19.93
CA GLU A 26 0.61 -14.85 -19.92
C GLU A 26 1.67 -15.63 -19.13
N LEU A 27 1.27 -16.78 -18.58
CA LEU A 27 2.19 -17.72 -17.94
C LEU A 27 2.98 -18.47 -19.01
N GLY A 28 4.31 -18.45 -18.91
CA GLY A 28 5.18 -19.09 -19.89
C GLY A 28 5.72 -18.16 -20.99
N GLN A 29 5.46 -16.85 -20.89
CA GLN A 29 6.01 -15.85 -21.80
C GLN A 29 7.55 -15.96 -21.87
N THR A 30 8.09 -16.26 -23.05
CA THR A 30 9.54 -16.43 -23.27
C THR A 30 10.24 -15.11 -23.55
N ASP A 31 9.48 -14.05 -23.85
CA ASP A 31 10.03 -12.72 -24.05
C ASP A 31 10.62 -12.19 -22.73
N PRO A 32 11.92 -11.88 -22.69
CA PRO A 32 12.60 -11.48 -21.46
C PRO A 32 12.10 -10.13 -20.93
N VAL A 33 11.64 -9.22 -21.79
CA VAL A 33 11.13 -7.91 -21.40
C VAL A 33 9.77 -8.06 -20.73
N LEU A 34 8.86 -8.84 -21.31
CA LEU A 34 7.56 -9.11 -20.67
C LEU A 34 7.72 -9.86 -19.35
N ARG A 35 8.64 -10.82 -19.27
CA ARG A 35 8.94 -11.51 -18.02
C ARG A 35 9.47 -10.56 -16.94
N PHE A 36 10.32 -9.62 -17.33
CA PHE A 36 10.82 -8.59 -16.44
C PHE A 36 9.69 -7.68 -15.93
N ILE A 37 8.84 -7.17 -16.82
CA ILE A 37 7.68 -6.34 -16.46
C ILE A 37 6.75 -7.09 -15.50
N LYS A 38 6.51 -8.39 -15.73
CA LYS A 38 5.70 -9.23 -14.84
C LYS A 38 6.29 -9.31 -13.44
N ASN A 39 7.60 -9.55 -13.33
CA ASN A 39 8.29 -9.64 -12.04
C ASN A 39 8.29 -8.30 -11.29
N ILE A 40 8.49 -7.18 -12.01
CA ILE A 40 8.37 -5.84 -11.45
C ILE A 40 6.94 -5.58 -10.97
N GLY A 41 5.93 -5.98 -11.75
CA GLY A 41 4.52 -5.92 -11.36
C GLY A 41 4.26 -6.67 -10.05
N THR A 42 4.77 -7.89 -9.91
CA THR A 42 4.69 -8.66 -8.66
C THR A 42 5.35 -7.93 -7.49
N PHE A 43 6.53 -7.36 -7.69
CA PHE A 43 7.23 -6.60 -6.66
C PHE A 43 6.45 -5.34 -6.23
N VAL A 44 5.88 -4.60 -7.19
CA VAL A 44 5.00 -3.46 -6.93
C VAL A 44 3.75 -3.90 -6.16
N GLY A 45 3.17 -5.05 -6.51
CA GLY A 45 2.04 -5.63 -5.81
C GLY A 45 2.36 -5.95 -4.34
N ILE A 46 3.43 -6.71 -4.10
CA ILE A 46 3.86 -7.11 -2.74
C ILE A 46 4.22 -5.88 -1.90
N SER A 47 4.96 -4.92 -2.47
CA SER A 47 5.29 -3.68 -1.78
C SER A 47 4.03 -2.84 -1.48
N GLY A 48 3.05 -2.81 -2.37
CA GLY A 48 1.75 -2.17 -2.15
C GLY A 48 1.00 -2.74 -0.94
N MET A 49 1.07 -4.06 -0.72
CA MET A 49 0.53 -4.69 0.50
C MET A 49 1.24 -4.17 1.75
N GLY A 50 2.57 -4.04 1.72
CA GLY A 50 3.37 -3.47 2.80
C GLY A 50 3.02 -2.01 3.09
N VAL A 51 2.86 -1.18 2.05
CA VAL A 51 2.46 0.23 2.18
C VAL A 51 1.06 0.34 2.79
N THR A 52 0.13 -0.53 2.39
CA THR A 52 -1.23 -0.57 2.95
C THR A 52 -1.20 -0.87 4.45
N LEU A 53 -0.40 -1.86 4.87
CA LEU A 53 -0.21 -2.20 6.29
C LEU A 53 0.39 -1.04 7.07
N ALA A 54 1.43 -0.38 6.54
CA ALA A 54 2.03 0.79 7.17
C ALA A 54 1.02 1.95 7.32
N GLY A 55 0.18 2.17 6.30
CA GLY A 55 -0.89 3.16 6.34
C GLY A 55 -1.94 2.85 7.42
N ILE A 56 -2.33 1.58 7.58
CA ILE A 56 -3.24 1.14 8.64
C ILE A 56 -2.63 1.38 10.03
N LEU A 57 -1.36 0.99 10.22
CA LEU A 57 -0.66 1.22 11.48
C LEU A 57 -0.60 2.71 11.83
N LEU A 58 -0.23 3.56 10.86
CA LEU A 58 -0.23 5.01 11.04
C LEU A 58 -1.63 5.56 11.35
N TYR A 59 -2.67 5.04 10.70
CA TYR A 59 -4.04 5.43 10.99
C TYR A 59 -4.44 5.09 12.43
N LEU A 60 -4.08 3.90 12.90
CA LEU A 60 -4.38 3.44 14.27
C LEU A 60 -3.60 4.25 15.32
N ILE A 61 -2.31 4.49 15.10
CA ILE A 61 -1.47 5.32 15.98
C ILE A 61 -2.06 6.72 16.10
N ASN A 62 -2.34 7.38 14.96
CA ASN A 62 -2.92 8.73 14.94
C ASN A 62 -4.38 8.80 15.43
N LYS A 63 -5.06 7.66 15.55
CA LYS A 63 -6.40 7.58 16.14
C LYS A 63 -6.33 7.35 17.66
N ASN A 64 -5.25 6.76 18.14
CA ASN A 64 -5.02 6.42 19.54
C ASN A 64 -4.10 7.42 20.28
N GLU A 65 -3.54 8.42 19.58
CA GLU A 65 -3.13 9.67 20.22
C GLU A 65 -4.37 10.22 20.92
N SER A 66 -4.36 10.03 22.24
CA SER A 66 -5.43 10.43 23.12
C SER A 66 -5.83 11.87 22.78
N THR A 67 -7.13 12.06 22.65
CA THR A 67 -7.74 13.27 23.18
C THR A 67 -7.33 13.35 24.65
N ILE A 68 -6.11 13.85 24.95
CA ILE A 68 -5.85 14.50 26.23
C ILE A 68 -6.69 15.77 26.13
N LYS A 69 -7.99 15.58 26.35
CA LYS A 69 -8.88 16.65 26.77
C LYS A 69 -8.17 17.24 27.98
N GLU A 70 -7.89 18.52 27.87
CA GLU A 70 -7.48 19.44 28.92
C GLU A 70 -8.47 19.37 30.10
N SER A 71 -8.48 18.27 30.85
CA SER A 71 -9.06 18.24 32.20
C SER A 71 -8.01 18.72 33.18
N PHE A 72 -7.51 19.93 32.94
CA PHE A 72 -6.83 20.76 33.93
C PHE A 72 -7.40 22.17 33.78
N ASP A 73 -8.72 22.27 33.95
CA ASP A 73 -9.40 23.54 34.16
C ASP A 73 -9.57 23.68 35.69
N VAL A 74 -8.78 24.62 36.24
CA VAL A 74 -8.79 25.32 37.55
C VAL A 74 -9.05 24.53 38.84
#